data_AF-A0A8D2BBW6-F1
#
_entry.id   AF-A0A8D2BBW6-F1
#
_cell.length_a   1.000
_cell.length_b   1.000
_cell.length_c   1.000
_cell.angle_alpha   90.00
_cell.angle_beta   90.00
_cell.angle_gamma   90.00
#
_symmetry.space_group_name_H-M   'P 1'
#
loop_
_entity.id
_entity.type
_entity.pdbx_description
1 polymer ?
#
loop_
_entity_poly.entity_id
_entity_poly.type
_entity_poly.pdbx_seq_one_letter_code
_entity_poly.pdbx_strand_id
1 'polypeptide(L)'
;VGMLAGDPVTTCLSPSVYDMICKLGFEVKGTFDFNNIVTENGEVVWKTIAGCVSCAGTDQSLDYQRSVRLLGPVCEAVHLHFLSLTKGQFETQYMPWFQWTSFPELFPEIFDALGSQQSPAISLSLMKLTSCLERALGDVFLLIGKECPFLLRDLLASEELAQVFGQSVMNVLKVFIGSPCGLNLRNILWHGFASPQEIPPKYCSMMLLLTAGLGQLLKSYLEHTEVTLAHRSFVTLKNLEDLIVFPDVTSEVLWVLEQVMMKSTFILKIMSPYWKFALTKFTSHRFADCTILLLSQLETGLRRVFAAVNQCPDRLLTAESTALYTTFDILAKHMSDGKINQLPLFLGEPAMEFLWDFLNHQEGPRLRDRLSHGEINLLEFPREAASQLLVFSTVLILRFAEEEELSAFKEKAAIRVLLNIAEGYSSRCHPVFQLKKQVLSCEKSIRTWPLLPLSEDPGQEAARLEGNSEVNACNSLITKLLHELFCHMPENHHAFHDPDGLPTENIRLLSPVLYLILLFITLELVSIHVVQGKGTQEHQQYLKFLKSILQYTENLVTYTSQEKNKWSETVSLTHTALLKIWTFSKRKQTLMHVAKKPTSEVVL
;
A
#
# COMPACT_ATOMS: atom_id res chain seq x y z
N VAL A 1 7.17 24.82 -13.88
CA VAL A 1 5.82 25.01 -13.30
C VAL A 1 4.80 25.57 -14.30
N GLY A 2 5.20 26.39 -15.30
CA GLY A 2 4.29 26.95 -16.31
C GLY A 2 3.66 26.00 -17.37
N MET A 3 3.81 24.67 -17.25
CA MET A 3 3.26 23.70 -18.23
C MET A 3 1.82 23.28 -17.94
N LEU A 4 1.26 23.60 -16.77
CA LEU A 4 -0.07 23.15 -16.33
C LEU A 4 -1.18 24.19 -16.50
N ALA A 5 -0.87 25.35 -17.10
CA ALA A 5 -1.80 26.42 -17.40
C ALA A 5 -2.52 26.14 -18.73
N GLY A 6 -3.66 25.46 -18.66
CA GLY A 6 -4.58 25.26 -19.79
C GLY A 6 -5.98 25.75 -19.45
N ASP A 7 -6.90 25.66 -20.41
CA ASP A 7 -8.32 26.01 -20.25
C ASP A 7 -8.93 25.38 -18.98
N PRO A 8 -9.92 26.03 -18.35
CA PRO A 8 -10.53 25.50 -17.14
C PRO A 8 -11.19 24.14 -17.41
N VAL A 9 -10.53 23.08 -16.94
CA VAL A 9 -11.06 21.71 -16.98
C VAL A 9 -12.39 21.67 -16.22
N THR A 10 -13.48 21.37 -16.93
CA THR A 10 -14.84 21.30 -16.38
C THR A 10 -15.23 19.87 -15.97
N THR A 11 -14.59 18.85 -16.55
CA THR A 11 -14.80 17.43 -16.27
C THR A 11 -13.52 16.62 -16.58
N CYS A 12 -13.30 15.52 -15.87
CA CYS A 12 -12.29 14.51 -16.23
C CYS A 12 -12.93 13.21 -16.79
N LEU A 13 -14.25 13.23 -17.03
CA LEU A 13 -14.95 12.11 -17.65
C LEU A 13 -14.90 12.27 -19.17
N SER A 14 -14.75 11.16 -19.89
CA SER A 14 -14.94 11.15 -21.34
C SER A 14 -16.40 11.52 -21.66
N PRO A 15 -16.69 12.10 -22.85
CA PRO A 15 -18.05 12.50 -23.20
C PRO A 15 -19.09 11.37 -23.05
N SER A 16 -18.74 10.13 -23.40
CA SER A 16 -19.61 8.97 -23.26
C SER A 16 -19.86 8.58 -21.81
N VAL A 17 -18.85 8.66 -20.95
CA VAL A 17 -19.00 8.35 -19.51
C VAL A 17 -19.76 9.46 -18.79
N TYR A 18 -19.48 10.72 -19.13
CA TYR A 18 -20.23 11.87 -18.63
C TYR A 18 -21.72 11.73 -18.98
N ASP A 19 -22.05 11.41 -20.23
CA ASP A 19 -23.43 11.23 -20.66
C ASP A 19 -24.12 10.08 -19.91
N MET A 20 -23.44 8.93 -19.79
CA MET A 20 -23.93 7.75 -19.06
C MET A 20 -24.28 8.08 -17.59
N ILE A 21 -23.39 8.80 -16.89
CA ILE A 21 -23.55 9.08 -15.45
C ILE A 21 -24.50 10.24 -15.21
N CYS A 22 -24.29 11.36 -15.90
CA CYS A 22 -24.90 12.64 -15.57
C CYS A 22 -26.22 12.91 -16.29
N LYS A 23 -26.50 12.23 -17.41
CA LYS A 23 -27.65 12.55 -18.27
C LYS A 23 -28.60 11.38 -18.45
N LEU A 24 -28.09 10.24 -18.91
CA LEU A 24 -28.88 9.14 -19.48
C LEU A 24 -30.02 8.63 -18.56
N GLY A 25 -29.74 8.44 -17.27
CA GLY A 25 -30.73 8.02 -16.28
C GLY A 25 -31.78 9.08 -15.92
N PHE A 26 -31.62 10.33 -16.35
CA PHE A 26 -32.47 11.45 -15.94
C PHE A 26 -33.18 12.13 -17.10
N GLU A 27 -33.07 11.59 -18.31
CA GLU A 27 -33.78 12.07 -19.51
C GLU A 27 -35.30 11.82 -19.38
N VAL A 28 -35.68 10.68 -18.81
CA VAL A 28 -37.08 10.25 -18.70
C VAL A 28 -37.64 10.71 -17.36
N LYS A 29 -38.56 11.68 -17.40
CA LYS A 29 -39.38 12.05 -16.23
C LYS A 29 -40.56 11.09 -16.12
N GLY A 30 -40.33 9.93 -15.50
CA GLY A 30 -41.38 8.98 -15.15
C GLY A 30 -41.63 8.99 -13.64
N THR A 31 -42.88 9.09 -13.22
CA THR A 31 -43.27 8.81 -11.84
C THR A 31 -43.34 7.29 -11.68
N PHE A 32 -42.32 6.70 -11.06
CA PHE A 32 -42.38 5.31 -10.61
C PHE A 32 -43.10 5.25 -9.27
N ASP A 33 -44.12 4.40 -9.17
CA ASP A 33 -44.74 4.11 -7.89
C ASP A 33 -43.74 3.32 -7.02
N PHE A 34 -43.33 3.92 -5.90
CA PHE A 34 -42.37 3.32 -4.98
C PHE A 34 -42.85 1.99 -4.41
N ASN A 35 -44.16 1.77 -4.29
CA ASN A 35 -44.74 0.52 -3.81
C ASN A 35 -44.44 -0.67 -4.73
N ASN A 36 -44.06 -0.41 -5.99
CA ASN A 36 -43.61 -1.46 -6.91
C ASN A 36 -42.11 -1.79 -6.75
N ILE A 37 -41.35 -0.97 -6.01
CA ILE A 37 -39.90 -1.12 -5.79
C ILE A 37 -39.63 -1.74 -4.41
N VAL A 38 -40.36 -1.29 -3.40
CA VAL A 38 -40.27 -1.79 -2.03
C VAL A 38 -41.67 -2.04 -1.49
N THR A 39 -41.88 -3.18 -0.83
CA THR A 39 -43.16 -3.51 -0.20
C THR A 39 -43.39 -2.66 1.06
N GLU A 40 -44.62 -2.63 1.59
CA GLU A 40 -44.94 -1.94 2.85
C GLU A 40 -44.06 -2.42 4.03
N ASN A 41 -43.58 -3.67 3.97
CA ASN A 41 -42.72 -4.27 4.99
C ASN A 41 -41.22 -3.96 4.79
N GLY A 42 -40.85 -3.18 3.77
CA GLY A 42 -39.45 -2.85 3.46
C GLY A 42 -38.71 -3.89 2.61
N GLU A 43 -39.41 -4.85 2.00
CA GLU A 43 -38.78 -5.85 1.14
C GLU A 43 -38.57 -5.34 -0.28
N VAL A 44 -37.38 -5.57 -0.83
CA VAL A 44 -37.01 -5.12 -2.18
C VAL A 44 -37.67 -6.01 -3.24
N VAL A 45 -38.45 -5.40 -4.13
CA VAL A 45 -39.12 -6.07 -5.24
C VAL A 45 -38.17 -6.21 -6.43
N TRP A 46 -37.28 -7.20 -6.36
CA TRP A 46 -36.25 -7.45 -7.38
C TRP A 46 -36.78 -7.64 -8.79
N LYS A 47 -37.99 -8.19 -8.95
CA LYS A 47 -38.63 -8.37 -10.27
C LYS A 47 -38.80 -7.03 -11.01
N THR A 48 -39.18 -5.97 -10.30
CA THR A 48 -39.35 -4.63 -10.87
C THR A 48 -38.02 -4.02 -11.26
N ILE A 49 -37.03 -4.07 -10.35
CA ILE A 49 -35.70 -3.48 -10.58
C ILE A 49 -34.97 -4.22 -11.71
N ALA A 50 -34.94 -5.55 -11.67
CA ALA A 50 -34.26 -6.34 -12.70
C ALA A 50 -35.00 -6.30 -14.04
N GLY A 51 -36.31 -6.05 -14.06
CA GLY A 51 -37.07 -5.80 -15.28
C GLY A 51 -36.64 -4.54 -16.04
N CYS A 52 -35.96 -3.60 -15.38
CA CYS A 52 -35.36 -2.43 -16.02
C CYS A 52 -34.01 -2.74 -16.69
N VAL A 53 -33.42 -3.92 -16.45
CA VAL A 53 -32.15 -4.33 -17.08
C VAL A 53 -32.44 -5.03 -18.41
N SER A 54 -31.84 -4.53 -19.48
CA SER A 54 -32.01 -5.04 -20.84
C SER A 54 -30.77 -5.80 -21.32
N CYS A 55 -30.98 -6.86 -22.10
CA CYS A 55 -29.90 -7.57 -22.79
C CYS A 55 -29.86 -7.16 -24.28
N ALA A 56 -28.66 -6.97 -24.82
CA ALA A 56 -28.40 -6.74 -26.23
C ALA A 56 -28.29 -8.07 -26.98
N GLY A 57 -29.19 -8.26 -27.96
CA GLY A 57 -29.07 -9.30 -28.99
C GLY A 57 -29.17 -10.76 -28.52
N THR A 58 -28.69 -11.68 -29.36
CA THR A 58 -28.71 -13.13 -29.16
C THR A 58 -27.70 -13.63 -28.14
N ASP A 59 -26.67 -12.84 -27.84
CA ASP A 59 -25.50 -13.27 -27.05
C ASP A 59 -25.66 -13.01 -25.54
N GLN A 60 -26.87 -12.63 -25.09
CA GLN A 60 -27.22 -12.32 -23.69
C GLN A 60 -26.33 -11.24 -23.01
N SER A 61 -25.54 -10.49 -23.77
CA SER A 61 -24.74 -9.37 -23.26
C SER A 61 -25.64 -8.24 -22.74
N LEU A 62 -25.22 -7.50 -21.71
CA LEU A 62 -26.06 -6.43 -21.15
C LEU A 62 -26.04 -5.16 -22.03
N ASP A 63 -27.23 -4.62 -22.31
CA ASP A 63 -27.38 -3.29 -22.90
C ASP A 63 -27.32 -2.26 -21.77
N TYR A 64 -26.11 -1.82 -21.45
CA TYR A 64 -25.86 -0.89 -20.34
C TYR A 64 -26.57 0.45 -20.51
N GLN A 65 -26.55 1.03 -21.73
CA GLN A 65 -27.17 2.34 -21.97
C GLN A 65 -28.68 2.27 -21.75
N ARG A 66 -29.35 1.28 -22.34
CA ARG A 66 -30.79 1.12 -22.15
C ARG A 66 -31.13 0.80 -20.69
N SER A 67 -30.33 -0.03 -20.04
CA SER A 67 -30.53 -0.37 -18.62
C SER A 67 -30.42 0.85 -17.72
N VAL A 68 -29.41 1.70 -17.90
CA VAL A 68 -29.25 2.95 -17.13
C VAL A 68 -30.43 3.89 -17.36
N ARG A 69 -30.88 4.05 -18.62
CA ARG A 69 -32.05 4.90 -18.94
C ARG A 69 -33.33 4.42 -18.22
N LEU A 70 -33.53 3.11 -18.11
CA LEU A 70 -34.71 2.52 -17.46
C LEU A 70 -34.59 2.49 -15.93
N LEU A 71 -33.38 2.31 -15.39
CA LEU A 71 -33.14 2.30 -13.95
C LEU A 71 -33.14 3.70 -13.33
N GLY A 72 -32.86 4.74 -14.11
CA GLY A 72 -32.77 6.10 -13.62
C GLY A 72 -34.02 6.62 -12.87
N PRO A 73 -35.25 6.45 -13.40
CA PRO A 73 -36.48 6.76 -12.67
C PRO A 73 -36.68 5.93 -11.38
N VAL A 74 -36.19 4.69 -11.36
CA VAL A 74 -36.19 3.85 -10.14
C VAL A 74 -35.24 4.43 -9.10
N CYS A 75 -34.04 4.85 -9.50
CA CYS A 75 -33.09 5.54 -8.62
C CYS A 75 -33.68 6.83 -8.04
N GLU A 76 -34.43 7.60 -8.84
CA GLU A 76 -35.13 8.80 -8.38
C GLU A 76 -36.16 8.48 -7.29
N ALA A 77 -37.04 7.51 -7.55
CA ALA A 77 -38.07 7.12 -6.59
C ALA A 77 -37.48 6.64 -5.26
N VAL A 78 -36.41 5.84 -5.31
CA VAL A 78 -35.69 5.37 -4.12
C VAL A 78 -35.04 6.54 -3.37
N HIS A 79 -34.43 7.47 -4.09
CA HIS A 79 -33.82 8.65 -3.48
C HIS A 79 -34.84 9.52 -2.74
N LEU A 80 -35.98 9.80 -3.39
CA LEU A 80 -37.06 10.57 -2.78
C LEU A 80 -37.65 9.87 -1.55
N HIS A 81 -37.79 8.54 -1.60
CA HIS A 81 -38.22 7.77 -0.44
C HIS A 81 -37.23 7.89 0.72
N PHE A 82 -35.93 7.67 0.48
CA PHE A 82 -34.93 7.81 1.55
C PHE A 82 -34.86 9.22 2.14
N LEU A 83 -35.02 10.27 1.33
CA LEU A 83 -35.11 11.64 1.84
C LEU A 83 -36.39 11.91 2.67
N SER A 84 -37.44 11.10 2.50
CA SER A 84 -38.68 11.21 3.29
C SER A 84 -38.59 10.51 4.65
N LEU A 85 -37.62 9.62 4.85
CA LEU A 85 -37.45 8.87 6.09
C LEU A 85 -36.69 9.68 7.14
N THR A 86 -37.07 9.49 8.40
CA THR A 86 -36.21 9.85 9.53
C THR A 86 -35.15 8.77 9.75
N LYS A 87 -34.05 9.13 10.42
CA LYS A 87 -32.99 8.17 10.77
C LYS A 87 -33.52 6.95 11.53
N GLY A 88 -34.42 7.15 12.50
CA GLY A 88 -35.03 6.04 13.26
C GLY A 88 -35.92 5.13 12.41
N GLN A 89 -36.66 5.68 11.44
CA GLN A 89 -37.43 4.87 10.48
C GLN A 89 -36.52 4.07 9.56
N PHE A 90 -35.48 4.70 9.02
CA PHE A 90 -34.48 4.02 8.20
C PHE A 90 -33.80 2.88 8.97
N GLU A 91 -33.38 3.14 10.21
CA GLU A 91 -32.73 2.14 11.04
C GLU A 91 -33.67 0.96 11.34
N THR A 92 -34.91 1.24 11.72
CA THR A 92 -35.91 0.18 12.00
C THR A 92 -36.18 -0.68 10.77
N GLN A 93 -36.30 -0.06 9.59
CA GLN A 93 -36.71 -0.74 8.37
C GLN A 93 -35.55 -1.46 7.65
N TYR A 94 -34.34 -0.87 7.64
CA TYR A 94 -33.23 -1.33 6.79
C TYR A 94 -32.01 -1.88 7.56
N MET A 95 -31.75 -1.48 8.81
CA MET A 95 -30.56 -1.97 9.55
C MET A 95 -30.45 -3.49 9.73
N PRO A 96 -31.55 -4.23 9.94
CA PRO A 96 -31.48 -5.68 10.01
C PRO A 96 -30.90 -6.31 8.73
N TRP A 97 -31.04 -5.64 7.59
CA TRP A 97 -30.62 -6.13 6.28
C TRP A 97 -29.17 -5.76 5.91
N PHE A 98 -28.44 -5.08 6.79
CA PHE A 98 -27.01 -4.78 6.60
C PHE A 98 -26.07 -5.66 7.43
N GLN A 99 -26.62 -6.51 8.31
CA GLN A 99 -25.84 -7.35 9.23
C GLN A 99 -24.97 -8.39 8.54
N TRP A 100 -25.29 -8.74 7.29
CA TRP A 100 -24.48 -9.63 6.47
C TRP A 100 -23.20 -9.00 5.93
N THR A 101 -23.00 -7.70 6.15
CA THR A 101 -21.78 -7.01 5.77
C THR A 101 -20.83 -6.97 6.96
N SER A 102 -19.51 -6.88 6.71
CA SER A 102 -18.53 -6.82 7.80
C SER A 102 -18.54 -5.50 8.59
N PHE A 103 -19.36 -4.51 8.19
CA PHE A 103 -19.37 -3.17 8.80
C PHE A 103 -20.75 -2.47 8.67
N PRO A 104 -21.79 -2.95 9.38
CA PRO A 104 -23.16 -2.42 9.28
C PRO A 104 -23.31 -0.97 9.77
N GLU A 105 -22.42 -0.48 10.62
CA GLU A 105 -22.44 0.90 11.14
C GLU A 105 -22.18 1.95 10.05
N LEU A 106 -21.66 1.52 8.89
CA LEU A 106 -21.45 2.37 7.73
C LEU A 106 -22.77 2.94 7.16
N PHE A 107 -23.85 2.16 7.16
CA PHE A 107 -25.05 2.49 6.40
C PHE A 107 -25.87 3.65 6.98
N PRO A 108 -26.04 3.78 8.32
CA PRO A 108 -26.61 4.98 8.91
C PRO A 108 -25.82 6.25 8.58
N GLU A 109 -24.48 6.16 8.52
CA GLU A 109 -23.64 7.31 8.15
C GLU A 109 -23.85 7.72 6.69
N ILE A 110 -23.98 6.75 5.79
CA ILE A 110 -24.31 7.02 4.38
C ILE A 110 -25.69 7.65 4.25
N PHE A 111 -26.67 7.19 5.04
CA PHE A 111 -27.99 7.78 5.08
C PHE A 111 -27.95 9.25 5.54
N ASP A 112 -27.21 9.54 6.62
CA ASP A 112 -27.00 10.92 7.09
C ASP A 112 -26.33 11.80 6.00
N ALA A 113 -25.38 11.24 5.24
CA ALA A 113 -24.71 11.94 4.14
C ALA A 113 -25.68 12.29 2.99
N LEU A 114 -26.66 11.45 2.68
CA LEU A 114 -27.72 11.74 1.70
C LEU A 114 -28.53 12.98 2.10
N GLY A 115 -28.87 13.10 3.38
CA GLY A 115 -29.59 14.25 3.93
C GLY A 115 -28.76 15.55 3.95
N SER A 116 -27.43 15.44 4.10
CA SER A 116 -26.53 16.61 4.13
C SER A 116 -26.40 17.34 2.78
N GLN A 117 -26.72 16.66 1.67
CA GLN A 117 -26.55 17.14 0.29
C GLN A 117 -25.15 17.66 -0.07
N GLN A 118 -24.12 17.36 0.74
CA GLN A 118 -22.74 17.71 0.42
C GLN A 118 -22.21 16.75 -0.64
N SER A 119 -21.98 17.23 -1.86
CA SER A 119 -21.58 16.39 -3.00
C SER A 119 -20.31 15.55 -2.73
N PRO A 120 -19.26 16.06 -2.03
CA PRO A 120 -18.12 15.24 -1.63
C PRO A 120 -18.48 14.08 -0.69
N ALA A 121 -19.47 14.27 0.18
CA ALA A 121 -19.93 13.24 1.12
C ALA A 121 -20.64 12.10 0.40
N ILE A 122 -21.40 12.40 -0.67
CA ILE A 122 -22.05 11.39 -1.53
C ILE A 122 -21.01 10.50 -2.21
N SER A 123 -19.98 11.11 -2.80
CA SER A 123 -18.91 10.36 -3.48
C SER A 123 -18.12 9.49 -2.49
N LEU A 124 -17.78 10.04 -1.32
CA LEU A 124 -17.13 9.28 -0.25
C LEU A 124 -18.01 8.11 0.22
N SER A 125 -19.31 8.35 0.37
CA SER A 125 -20.28 7.32 0.76
C SER A 125 -20.32 6.18 -0.26
N LEU A 126 -20.35 6.50 -1.55
CA LEU A 126 -20.29 5.49 -2.62
C LEU A 126 -18.96 4.72 -2.63
N MET A 127 -17.82 5.38 -2.45
CA MET A 127 -16.52 4.69 -2.34
C MET A 127 -16.52 3.69 -1.18
N LYS A 128 -16.99 4.10 0.00
CA LYS A 128 -17.08 3.22 1.18
C LYS A 128 -18.08 2.09 0.99
N LEU A 129 -19.26 2.40 0.45
CA LEU A 129 -20.31 1.41 0.19
C LEU A 129 -19.82 0.35 -0.77
N THR A 130 -19.21 0.75 -1.89
CA THR A 130 -18.72 -0.19 -2.90
C THR A 130 -17.57 -1.05 -2.40
N SER A 131 -16.64 -0.51 -1.61
CA SER A 131 -15.61 -1.30 -0.92
C SER A 131 -16.20 -2.31 0.07
N CYS A 132 -17.16 -1.89 0.89
CA CYS A 132 -17.83 -2.76 1.86
C CYS A 132 -18.61 -3.87 1.16
N LEU A 133 -19.35 -3.53 0.10
CA LEU A 133 -20.12 -4.47 -0.70
C LEU A 133 -19.21 -5.47 -1.42
N GLU A 134 -18.11 -5.02 -2.03
CA GLU A 134 -17.12 -5.89 -2.68
C GLU A 134 -16.58 -6.94 -1.69
N ARG A 135 -16.23 -6.52 -0.48
CA ARG A 135 -15.82 -7.45 0.59
C ARG A 135 -16.94 -8.42 0.98
N ALA A 136 -18.14 -7.92 1.24
CA ALA A 136 -19.26 -8.73 1.69
C ALA A 136 -19.67 -9.77 0.62
N LEU A 137 -19.66 -9.39 -0.66
CA LEU A 137 -19.88 -10.32 -1.77
C LEU A 137 -18.79 -11.38 -1.85
N GLY A 138 -17.53 -11.02 -1.56
CA GLY A 138 -16.46 -12.02 -1.47
C GLY A 138 -16.65 -13.01 -0.32
N ASP A 139 -17.21 -12.59 0.82
CA ASP A 139 -17.58 -13.50 1.91
C ASP A 139 -18.69 -14.47 1.47
N VAL A 140 -19.71 -13.96 0.76
CA VAL A 140 -20.80 -14.77 0.22
C VAL A 140 -20.30 -15.74 -0.86
N PHE A 141 -19.39 -15.31 -1.72
CA PHE A 141 -18.78 -16.17 -2.73
C PHE A 141 -18.13 -17.41 -2.10
N LEU A 142 -17.45 -17.24 -0.96
CA LEU A 142 -16.76 -18.31 -0.23
C LEU A 142 -17.70 -19.32 0.45
N LEU A 143 -19.02 -19.10 0.43
CA LEU A 143 -19.99 -20.15 0.81
C LEU A 143 -19.97 -21.33 -0.17
N ILE A 144 -19.63 -21.07 -1.44
CA ILE A 144 -19.65 -22.06 -2.53
C ILE A 144 -18.25 -22.23 -3.13
N GLY A 145 -17.58 -21.12 -3.45
CA GLY A 145 -16.28 -21.08 -4.09
C GLY A 145 -15.12 -21.29 -3.12
N LYS A 146 -13.92 -21.53 -3.67
CA LYS A 146 -12.69 -21.76 -2.87
C LYS A 146 -11.77 -20.54 -2.81
N GLU A 147 -11.55 -19.88 -3.94
CA GLU A 147 -10.70 -18.71 -4.04
C GLU A 147 -11.50 -17.55 -4.62
N CYS A 148 -11.68 -16.49 -3.82
CA CYS A 148 -12.42 -15.30 -4.24
C CYS A 148 -11.69 -14.60 -5.40
N PRO A 149 -12.37 -14.28 -6.51
CA PRO A 149 -11.80 -13.49 -7.58
C PRO A 149 -11.23 -12.15 -7.07
N PHE A 150 -10.09 -11.74 -7.61
CA PHE A 150 -9.43 -10.48 -7.23
C PHE A 150 -10.15 -9.24 -7.79
N LEU A 151 -10.70 -9.34 -9.01
CA LEU A 151 -11.39 -8.22 -9.66
C LEU A 151 -12.89 -8.28 -9.35
N LEU A 152 -13.46 -7.15 -8.91
CA LEU A 152 -14.90 -7.00 -8.67
C LEU A 152 -15.75 -7.42 -9.88
N ARG A 153 -15.32 -7.09 -11.10
CA ARG A 153 -16.03 -7.49 -12.33
C ARG A 153 -16.17 -9.01 -12.43
N ASP A 154 -15.11 -9.73 -12.12
CA ASP A 154 -15.07 -11.19 -12.23
C ASP A 154 -15.86 -11.82 -11.08
N LEU A 155 -15.80 -11.23 -9.87
CA LEU A 155 -16.67 -11.59 -8.75
C LEU A 155 -18.15 -11.44 -9.10
N LEU A 156 -18.56 -10.31 -9.69
CA LEU A 156 -19.95 -10.09 -10.10
C LEU A 156 -20.39 -10.97 -11.27
N ALA A 157 -19.45 -11.51 -12.05
CA ALA A 157 -19.72 -12.43 -13.14
C ALA A 157 -19.76 -13.90 -12.70
N SER A 158 -19.42 -14.20 -11.45
CA SER A 158 -19.35 -15.56 -10.91
C SER A 158 -20.71 -16.27 -10.87
N GLU A 159 -20.69 -17.58 -11.12
CA GLU A 159 -21.87 -18.44 -11.01
C GLU A 159 -22.26 -18.64 -9.54
N GLU A 160 -21.28 -18.62 -8.64
CA GLU A 160 -21.45 -18.76 -7.19
C GLU A 160 -22.35 -17.66 -6.63
N LEU A 161 -22.10 -16.38 -6.98
CA LEU A 161 -22.99 -15.31 -6.55
C LEU A 161 -24.33 -15.33 -7.27
N ALA A 162 -24.37 -15.75 -8.54
CA ALA A 162 -25.61 -15.92 -9.28
C ALA A 162 -26.49 -17.03 -8.69
N GLN A 163 -25.90 -18.07 -8.09
CA GLN A 163 -26.62 -19.12 -7.39
C GLN A 163 -27.28 -18.61 -6.09
N VAL A 164 -26.61 -17.71 -5.36
CA VAL A 164 -27.13 -17.15 -4.11
C VAL A 164 -28.17 -16.05 -4.36
N PHE A 165 -27.84 -15.07 -5.22
CA PHE A 165 -28.66 -13.88 -5.42
C PHE A 165 -29.55 -13.91 -6.65
N GLY A 166 -29.27 -14.82 -7.60
CA GLY A 166 -29.94 -14.87 -8.90
C GLY A 166 -29.23 -14.02 -9.97
N GLN A 167 -29.19 -14.54 -11.19
CA GLN A 167 -28.51 -13.89 -12.32
C GLN A 167 -29.04 -12.48 -12.63
N SER A 168 -30.35 -12.27 -12.48
CA SER A 168 -31.00 -10.99 -12.75
C SER A 168 -30.55 -9.89 -11.77
N VAL A 169 -30.36 -10.25 -10.50
CA VAL A 169 -29.84 -9.36 -9.45
C VAL A 169 -28.38 -9.01 -9.70
N MET A 170 -27.56 -10.01 -10.03
CA MET A 170 -26.15 -9.78 -10.39
C MET A 170 -26.03 -8.87 -11.62
N ASN A 171 -26.93 -9.00 -12.60
CA ASN A 171 -26.96 -8.12 -13.76
C ASN A 171 -27.27 -6.66 -13.40
N VAL A 172 -28.14 -6.40 -12.42
CA VAL A 172 -28.35 -5.04 -11.87
C VAL A 172 -27.03 -4.50 -11.30
N LEU A 173 -26.34 -5.26 -10.45
CA LEU A 173 -25.06 -4.82 -9.86
C LEU A 173 -23.99 -4.54 -10.94
N LYS A 174 -23.92 -5.36 -11.98
CA LYS A 174 -23.00 -5.16 -13.11
C LYS A 174 -23.21 -3.81 -13.82
N VAL A 175 -24.45 -3.29 -13.87
CA VAL A 175 -24.75 -1.97 -14.44
C VAL A 175 -24.19 -0.84 -13.59
N PHE A 176 -24.25 -0.94 -12.25
CA PHE A 176 -23.80 0.12 -11.35
C PHE A 176 -22.28 0.11 -11.10
N ILE A 177 -21.69 -1.05 -10.83
CA ILE A 177 -20.32 -1.14 -10.27
C ILE A 177 -19.40 -2.14 -10.98
N GLY A 178 -19.90 -2.93 -11.94
CA GLY A 178 -19.13 -4.03 -12.52
C GLY A 178 -18.37 -3.70 -13.80
N SER A 179 -19.09 -3.32 -14.86
CA SER A 179 -18.51 -3.18 -16.20
C SER A 179 -18.10 -1.74 -16.52
N PRO A 180 -16.97 -1.51 -17.20
CA PRO A 180 -16.60 -0.18 -17.70
C PRO A 180 -17.56 0.34 -18.79
N CYS A 181 -18.38 -0.53 -19.39
CA CYS A 181 -19.47 -0.13 -20.29
C CYS A 181 -20.75 0.32 -19.55
N GLY A 182 -20.83 0.08 -18.24
CA GLY A 182 -21.92 0.55 -17.37
C GLY A 182 -21.57 1.87 -16.66
N LEU A 183 -22.22 2.14 -15.52
CA LEU A 183 -21.93 3.32 -14.71
C LEU A 183 -20.54 3.26 -14.08
N ASN A 184 -20.03 2.06 -13.78
CA ASN A 184 -18.69 1.81 -13.24
C ASN A 184 -18.32 2.72 -12.04
N LEU A 185 -19.29 3.00 -11.16
CA LEU A 185 -19.19 4.04 -10.13
C LEU A 185 -17.99 3.83 -9.21
N ARG A 186 -17.72 2.57 -8.84
CA ARG A 186 -16.58 2.16 -8.01
C ARG A 186 -15.27 2.69 -8.60
N ASN A 187 -14.96 2.34 -9.85
CA ASN A 187 -13.67 2.69 -10.45
C ASN A 187 -13.58 4.18 -10.75
N ILE A 188 -14.64 4.81 -11.26
CA ILE A 188 -14.64 6.23 -11.60
C ILE A 188 -14.35 7.11 -10.38
N LEU A 189 -14.91 6.74 -9.21
CA LEU A 189 -14.68 7.44 -7.95
C LEU A 189 -13.30 7.15 -7.36
N TRP A 190 -12.92 5.87 -7.22
CA TRP A 190 -11.63 5.49 -6.62
C TRP A 190 -10.43 6.03 -7.42
N HIS A 191 -10.58 6.16 -8.74
CA HIS A 191 -9.57 6.76 -9.61
C HIS A 191 -9.66 8.30 -9.73
N GLY A 192 -10.59 8.94 -9.03
CA GLY A 192 -10.70 10.40 -9.00
C GLY A 192 -11.02 11.04 -10.36
N PHE A 193 -11.82 10.36 -11.20
CA PHE A 193 -12.27 10.94 -12.47
C PHE A 193 -13.50 11.83 -12.30
N ALA A 194 -14.46 11.43 -11.49
CA ALA A 194 -15.66 12.23 -11.26
C ALA A 194 -15.39 13.33 -10.23
N SER A 195 -15.79 14.56 -10.58
CA SER A 195 -15.85 15.68 -9.66
C SER A 195 -17.08 15.55 -8.75
N PRO A 196 -17.09 16.26 -7.59
CA PRO A 196 -18.15 16.10 -6.59
C PRO A 196 -19.56 16.31 -7.15
N GLN A 197 -19.73 17.25 -8.09
CA GLN A 197 -21.04 17.60 -8.66
C GLN A 197 -21.51 16.63 -9.75
N GLU A 198 -20.64 15.78 -10.27
CA GLU A 198 -20.95 14.86 -11.37
C GLU A 198 -21.56 13.53 -10.92
N ILE A 199 -21.63 13.28 -9.61
CA ILE A 199 -22.20 12.05 -9.06
C ILE A 199 -23.58 12.31 -8.49
N PRO A 200 -24.66 11.88 -9.18
CA PRO A 200 -26.02 11.99 -8.67
C PRO A 200 -26.19 11.24 -7.32
N PRO A 201 -26.74 11.90 -6.28
CA PRO A 201 -27.03 11.25 -4.99
C PRO A 201 -27.95 10.04 -5.10
N LYS A 202 -28.78 10.00 -6.14
CA LYS A 202 -29.74 8.93 -6.45
C LYS A 202 -29.05 7.57 -6.62
N TYR A 203 -27.85 7.55 -7.19
CA TYR A 203 -27.07 6.31 -7.30
C TYR A 203 -26.60 5.80 -5.94
N CYS A 204 -26.26 6.71 -5.01
CA CYS A 204 -25.93 6.33 -3.64
C CYS A 204 -27.14 5.76 -2.90
N SER A 205 -28.31 6.39 -3.01
CA SER A 205 -29.57 5.84 -2.46
C SER A 205 -29.92 4.48 -3.05
N MET A 206 -29.78 4.32 -4.37
CA MET A 206 -30.04 3.04 -5.02
C MET A 206 -29.08 1.95 -4.54
N MET A 207 -27.77 2.24 -4.47
CA MET A 207 -26.79 1.27 -3.96
C MET A 207 -27.03 0.88 -2.51
N LEU A 208 -27.49 1.82 -1.68
CA LEU A 208 -27.88 1.56 -0.30
C LEU A 208 -29.08 0.60 -0.23
N LEU A 209 -30.13 0.82 -1.05
CA LEU A 209 -31.27 -0.09 -1.14
C LEU A 209 -30.88 -1.48 -1.67
N LEU A 210 -30.07 -1.52 -2.73
CA LEU A 210 -29.60 -2.78 -3.33
C LEU A 210 -28.83 -3.62 -2.31
N THR A 211 -28.01 -2.99 -1.46
CA THR A 211 -27.26 -3.68 -0.40
C THR A 211 -28.18 -4.31 0.65
N ALA A 212 -29.25 -3.61 1.04
CA ALA A 212 -30.27 -4.17 1.93
C ALA A 212 -31.03 -5.33 1.25
N GLY A 213 -31.43 -5.15 -0.01
CA GLY A 213 -32.12 -6.19 -0.78
C GLY A 213 -31.29 -7.47 -0.97
N LEU A 214 -29.97 -7.36 -1.09
CA LEU A 214 -29.07 -8.51 -1.12
C LEU A 214 -29.07 -9.22 0.24
N GLY A 215 -29.06 -8.47 1.35
CA GLY A 215 -29.18 -9.04 2.69
C GLY A 215 -30.47 -9.84 2.89
N GLN A 216 -31.58 -9.37 2.33
CA GLN A 216 -32.87 -10.08 2.34
C GLN A 216 -32.78 -11.42 1.59
N LEU A 217 -32.23 -11.42 0.37
CA LEU A 217 -32.05 -12.65 -0.43
C LEU A 217 -31.08 -13.64 0.25
N LEU A 218 -29.97 -13.13 0.79
CA LEU A 218 -28.99 -13.96 1.47
C LEU A 218 -29.58 -14.62 2.71
N LYS A 219 -30.36 -13.89 3.51
CA LYS A 219 -31.04 -14.47 4.67
C LYS A 219 -31.88 -15.67 4.26
N SER A 220 -32.71 -15.54 3.22
CA SER A 220 -33.50 -16.65 2.70
C SER A 220 -32.60 -17.80 2.25
N TYR A 221 -31.52 -17.53 1.51
CA TYR A 221 -30.60 -18.59 1.07
C TYR A 221 -29.96 -19.36 2.24
N LEU A 222 -29.45 -18.67 3.26
CA LEU A 222 -28.83 -19.27 4.44
C LEU A 222 -29.83 -20.12 5.24
N GLU A 223 -31.07 -19.65 5.39
CA GLU A 223 -32.15 -20.42 6.04
C GLU A 223 -32.50 -21.71 5.29
N HIS A 224 -32.49 -21.69 3.95
CA HIS A 224 -32.82 -22.88 3.15
C HIS A 224 -31.66 -23.89 3.05
N THR A 225 -30.41 -23.41 3.13
CA THR A 225 -29.22 -24.24 2.95
C THR A 225 -28.55 -24.67 4.25
N GLU A 226 -28.98 -24.11 5.38
CA GLU A 226 -28.43 -24.36 6.73
C GLU A 226 -26.92 -24.05 6.84
N VAL A 227 -26.41 -23.14 6.00
CA VAL A 227 -25.01 -22.68 6.03
C VAL A 227 -24.91 -21.35 6.79
N THR A 228 -23.78 -21.12 7.46
CA THR A 228 -23.47 -19.86 8.14
C THR A 228 -22.49 -19.02 7.33
N LEU A 229 -22.75 -17.72 7.26
CA LEU A 229 -21.81 -16.77 6.65
C LEU A 229 -20.65 -16.50 7.59
N ALA A 230 -19.43 -16.73 7.11
CA ALA A 230 -18.20 -16.39 7.84
C ALA A 230 -17.56 -15.13 7.23
N HIS A 231 -17.26 -14.15 8.08
CA HIS A 231 -16.55 -12.95 7.67
C HIS A 231 -15.04 -13.14 7.69
N ARG A 232 -14.37 -12.73 6.61
CA ARG A 232 -12.90 -12.64 6.61
C ARG A 232 -12.45 -11.62 7.66
N SER A 233 -11.28 -11.83 8.25
CA SER A 233 -10.69 -10.87 9.19
C SER A 233 -10.19 -9.61 8.47
N PHE A 234 -10.24 -8.46 9.15
CA PHE A 234 -9.64 -7.23 8.64
C PHE A 234 -8.11 -7.32 8.69
N VAL A 235 -7.46 -6.64 7.74
CA VAL A 235 -6.01 -6.56 7.63
C VAL A 235 -5.49 -5.45 8.53
N THR A 236 -4.57 -5.79 9.42
CA THR A 236 -3.79 -4.80 10.18
C THR A 236 -2.63 -4.29 9.34
N LEU A 237 -2.41 -2.97 9.33
CA LEU A 237 -1.25 -2.36 8.68
C LEU A 237 0.02 -2.67 9.48
N LYS A 238 0.84 -3.59 8.95
CA LYS A 238 2.12 -3.97 9.55
C LYS A 238 3.22 -2.96 9.19
N ASN A 239 4.29 -2.92 9.99
CA ASN A 239 5.51 -2.14 9.74
C ASN A 239 5.31 -0.62 9.57
N LEU A 240 4.18 -0.07 10.06
CA LEU A 240 3.92 1.37 9.95
C LEU A 240 4.97 2.19 10.72
N GLU A 241 5.53 1.65 11.80
CA GLU A 241 6.61 2.27 12.59
C GLU A 241 7.81 2.73 11.73
N ASP A 242 8.20 1.93 10.73
CA ASP A 242 9.34 2.24 9.87
C ASP A 242 9.00 3.30 8.81
N LEU A 243 7.70 3.51 8.56
CA LEU A 243 7.15 4.40 7.56
C LEU A 243 6.72 5.76 8.14
N ILE A 244 6.75 5.94 9.46
CA ILE A 244 6.52 7.23 10.12
C ILE A 244 7.79 8.07 10.00
N VAL A 245 7.89 8.83 8.91
CA VAL A 245 9.06 9.68 8.62
C VAL A 245 8.75 11.15 8.83
N PHE A 246 7.54 11.58 8.48
CA PHE A 246 7.08 12.94 8.69
C PHE A 246 6.66 13.16 10.16
N PRO A 247 6.90 14.38 10.71
CA PRO A 247 6.38 14.76 12.01
C PRO A 247 4.84 14.83 11.98
N ASP A 248 4.25 14.92 13.17
CA ASP A 248 2.80 15.02 13.30
C ASP A 248 2.23 16.30 12.68
N VAL A 249 0.97 16.23 12.26
CA VAL A 249 0.28 17.31 11.55
C VAL A 249 -0.12 18.41 12.53
N THR A 250 0.58 19.54 12.47
CA THR A 250 0.31 20.71 13.32
C THR A 250 -0.76 21.63 12.71
N SER A 251 -1.34 22.51 13.53
CA SER A 251 -2.27 23.55 13.04
C SER A 251 -1.64 24.47 12.00
N GLU A 252 -0.32 24.70 12.07
CA GLU A 252 0.41 25.46 11.05
C GLU A 252 0.43 24.72 9.70
N VAL A 253 0.67 23.40 9.69
CA VAL A 253 0.65 22.59 8.46
C VAL A 253 -0.74 22.58 7.84
N LEU A 254 -1.80 22.39 8.66
CA LEU A 254 -3.18 22.42 8.19
C LEU A 254 -3.53 23.78 7.56
N TRP A 255 -3.15 24.88 8.21
CA TRP A 255 -3.37 26.23 7.69
C TRP A 255 -2.65 26.47 6.36
N VAL A 256 -1.38 26.05 6.24
CA VAL A 256 -0.64 26.17 4.97
C VAL A 256 -1.33 25.36 3.87
N LEU A 257 -1.74 24.14 4.16
CA LEU A 257 -2.44 23.30 3.20
C LEU A 257 -3.71 23.99 2.67
N GLU A 258 -4.54 24.57 3.54
CA GLU A 258 -5.74 25.32 3.14
C GLU A 258 -5.43 26.46 2.17
N GLN A 259 -4.35 27.22 2.42
CA GLN A 259 -3.96 28.34 1.56
C GLN A 259 -3.45 27.88 0.20
N VAL A 260 -2.59 26.85 0.18
CA VAL A 260 -1.92 26.38 -1.04
C VAL A 260 -2.88 25.60 -1.93
N MET A 261 -3.87 24.91 -1.35
CA MET A 261 -4.86 24.13 -2.11
C MET A 261 -5.58 24.92 -3.20
N MET A 262 -5.80 26.22 -2.98
CA MET A 262 -6.50 27.08 -3.95
C MET A 262 -5.56 27.63 -5.04
N LYS A 263 -4.24 27.54 -4.84
CA LYS A 263 -3.21 28.16 -5.69
C LYS A 263 -2.37 27.14 -6.45
N SER A 264 -2.35 25.89 -6.01
CA SER A 264 -1.56 24.85 -6.63
C SER A 264 -2.15 24.37 -7.95
N THR A 265 -1.29 24.29 -8.96
CA THR A 265 -1.61 23.68 -10.26
C THR A 265 -1.69 22.16 -10.21
N PHE A 266 -1.39 21.52 -9.08
CA PHE A 266 -1.64 20.09 -8.90
C PHE A 266 -3.14 19.78 -8.77
N ILE A 267 -3.88 20.68 -8.12
CA ILE A 267 -5.30 20.50 -7.82
C ILE A 267 -6.14 21.07 -8.96
N LEU A 268 -7.06 20.27 -9.50
CA LEU A 268 -8.07 20.77 -10.42
C LEU A 268 -9.14 21.54 -9.65
N LYS A 269 -9.56 22.71 -10.15
CA LYS A 269 -10.54 23.56 -9.47
C LYS A 269 -11.86 22.83 -9.17
N ILE A 270 -12.33 22.02 -10.12
CA ILE A 270 -13.53 21.18 -9.98
C ILE A 270 -13.40 20.12 -8.87
N MET A 271 -12.17 19.72 -8.53
CA MET A 271 -11.86 18.72 -7.51
C MET A 271 -11.57 19.32 -6.13
N SER A 272 -11.40 20.64 -6.03
CA SER A 272 -11.10 21.34 -4.78
C SER A 272 -12.06 21.03 -3.61
N PRO A 273 -13.37 20.74 -3.81
CA PRO A 273 -14.23 20.39 -2.68
C PRO A 273 -13.84 19.07 -1.99
N TYR A 274 -13.24 18.10 -2.71
CA TYR A 274 -12.75 16.86 -2.08
C TYR A 274 -11.58 17.12 -1.13
N TRP A 275 -10.64 17.97 -1.54
CA TRP A 275 -9.50 18.33 -0.69
C TRP A 275 -9.95 19.04 0.59
N LYS A 276 -10.89 19.99 0.48
CA LYS A 276 -11.45 20.68 1.65
C LYS A 276 -12.15 19.69 2.59
N PHE A 277 -12.91 18.77 2.01
CA PHE A 277 -13.61 17.75 2.78
C PHE A 277 -12.64 16.76 3.44
N ALA A 278 -11.55 16.37 2.76
CA ALA A 278 -10.50 15.52 3.33
C ALA A 278 -9.88 16.16 4.57
N LEU A 279 -9.64 17.48 4.54
CA LEU A 279 -9.13 18.23 5.68
C LEU A 279 -10.13 18.25 6.84
N THR A 280 -11.41 18.51 6.57
CA THR A 280 -12.48 18.43 7.59
C THR A 280 -12.56 17.05 8.24
N LYS A 281 -12.37 15.99 7.45
CA LYS A 281 -12.36 14.62 7.96
C LYS A 281 -11.13 14.35 8.83
N PHE A 282 -9.97 14.85 8.45
CA PHE A 282 -8.77 14.74 9.29
C PHE A 282 -8.95 15.43 10.64
N THR A 283 -9.44 16.68 10.66
CA THR A 283 -9.65 17.45 11.89
C THR A 283 -10.77 16.89 12.77
N SER A 284 -11.72 16.17 12.17
CA SER A 284 -12.80 15.46 12.88
C SER A 284 -12.41 14.03 13.30
N HIS A 285 -11.12 13.67 13.28
CA HIS A 285 -10.58 12.34 13.62
C HIS A 285 -11.12 11.19 12.75
N ARG A 286 -11.63 11.50 11.55
CA ARG A 286 -12.11 10.55 10.55
C ARG A 286 -10.97 10.21 9.58
N PHE A 287 -9.93 9.52 10.08
CA PHE A 287 -8.67 9.31 9.36
C PHE A 287 -8.82 8.45 8.09
N ALA A 288 -9.66 7.40 8.12
CA ALA A 288 -9.94 6.59 6.94
C ALA A 288 -10.61 7.42 5.84
N ASP A 289 -11.63 8.20 6.17
CA ASP A 289 -12.33 9.07 5.20
C ASP A 289 -11.37 10.08 4.55
N CYS A 290 -10.51 10.71 5.36
CA CYS A 290 -9.46 11.61 4.87
C CYS A 290 -8.56 10.89 3.86
N THR A 291 -8.07 9.70 4.22
CA THR A 291 -7.17 8.91 3.38
C THR A 291 -7.83 8.49 2.07
N ILE A 292 -9.08 8.02 2.09
CA ILE A 292 -9.83 7.64 0.88
C ILE A 292 -9.95 8.82 -0.09
N LEU A 293 -10.29 10.00 0.42
CA LEU A 293 -10.36 11.21 -0.39
C LEU A 293 -8.98 11.58 -0.94
N LEU A 294 -7.94 11.64 -0.10
CA LEU A 294 -6.58 11.97 -0.53
C LEU A 294 -6.05 11.02 -1.60
N LEU A 295 -6.29 9.71 -1.46
CA LEU A 295 -5.87 8.71 -2.45
C LEU A 295 -6.45 9.01 -3.82
N SER A 296 -7.78 9.17 -3.92
CA SER A 296 -8.42 9.50 -5.21
C SER A 296 -7.90 10.82 -5.79
N GLN A 297 -7.68 11.83 -4.94
CA GLN A 297 -7.18 13.14 -5.36
C GLN A 297 -5.70 13.14 -5.78
N LEU A 298 -4.87 12.33 -5.14
CA LEU A 298 -3.49 12.10 -5.55
C LEU A 298 -3.47 11.45 -6.93
N GLU A 299 -4.35 10.49 -7.22
CA GLU A 299 -4.43 9.91 -8.57
C GLU A 299 -4.76 10.97 -9.62
N THR A 300 -5.74 11.84 -9.35
CA THR A 300 -6.13 12.91 -10.27
C THR A 300 -4.99 13.90 -10.51
N GLY A 301 -4.32 14.34 -9.44
CA GLY A 301 -3.20 15.28 -9.54
C GLY A 301 -2.00 14.66 -10.27
N LEU A 302 -1.63 13.42 -9.94
CA LEU A 302 -0.57 12.69 -10.62
C LEU A 302 -0.91 12.45 -12.10
N ARG A 303 -2.17 12.12 -12.43
CA ARG A 303 -2.65 11.99 -13.82
C ARG A 303 -2.52 13.29 -14.59
N ARG A 304 -2.83 14.43 -13.97
CA ARG A 304 -2.65 15.75 -14.57
C ARG A 304 -1.17 16.02 -14.88
N VAL A 305 -0.28 15.76 -13.92
CA VAL A 305 1.16 15.93 -14.12
C VAL A 305 1.65 14.98 -15.23
N PHE A 306 1.24 13.71 -15.18
CA PHE A 306 1.56 12.69 -16.18
C PHE A 306 1.16 13.14 -17.60
N ALA A 307 -0.07 13.62 -17.78
CA ALA A 307 -0.58 14.07 -19.07
C ALA A 307 0.23 15.25 -19.62
N ALA A 308 0.65 16.17 -18.74
CA ALA A 308 1.44 17.32 -19.13
C ALA A 308 2.89 16.96 -19.50
N VAL A 309 3.59 16.18 -18.66
CA VAL A 309 5.01 15.86 -18.89
C VAL A 309 5.22 14.86 -20.03
N ASN A 310 4.23 14.00 -20.30
CA ASN A 310 4.26 13.07 -21.43
C ASN A 310 3.54 13.60 -22.69
N GLN A 311 3.05 14.85 -22.68
CA GLN A 311 2.36 15.49 -23.80
C GLN A 311 1.16 14.68 -24.34
N CYS A 312 0.35 14.14 -23.43
CA CYS A 312 -0.82 13.31 -23.74
C CYS A 312 -2.08 13.82 -23.02
N PRO A 313 -2.60 15.00 -23.41
CA PRO A 313 -3.72 15.66 -22.71
C PRO A 313 -4.97 14.79 -22.65
N ASP A 314 -5.21 13.96 -23.66
CA ASP A 314 -6.36 13.05 -23.71
C ASP A 314 -6.38 12.09 -22.51
N ARG A 315 -5.21 11.69 -21.99
CA ARG A 315 -5.11 10.79 -20.81
C ARG A 315 -5.55 11.43 -19.50
N LEU A 316 -5.81 12.74 -19.47
CA LEU A 316 -6.51 13.38 -18.36
C LEU A 316 -8.01 13.02 -18.36
N LEU A 317 -8.60 12.85 -19.55
CA LEU A 317 -10.02 12.56 -19.80
C LEU A 317 -10.33 11.08 -20.03
N THR A 318 -9.33 10.22 -20.08
CA THR A 318 -9.51 8.79 -20.37
C THR A 318 -10.14 8.08 -19.18
N ALA A 319 -11.41 8.32 -18.87
CA ALA A 319 -12.31 7.28 -18.39
C ALA A 319 -13.08 6.78 -19.62
N GLU A 320 -12.43 5.99 -20.46
CA GLU A 320 -12.99 5.25 -21.59
C GLU A 320 -13.58 3.92 -21.10
N SER A 321 -14.65 3.47 -21.74
CA SER A 321 -15.35 2.22 -21.38
C SER A 321 -14.56 0.94 -21.69
N THR A 322 -13.37 1.03 -22.29
CA THR A 322 -12.61 -0.12 -22.83
C THR A 322 -11.19 -0.28 -22.28
N ALA A 323 -10.69 0.64 -21.44
CA ALA A 323 -9.34 0.56 -20.88
C ALA A 323 -9.36 0.41 -19.36
N LEU A 324 -8.46 -0.41 -18.82
CA LEU A 324 -8.25 -0.53 -17.38
C LEU A 324 -7.49 0.70 -16.88
N TYR A 325 -8.00 1.33 -15.82
CA TYR A 325 -7.35 2.45 -15.15
C TYR A 325 -6.68 1.92 -13.91
N THR A 326 -5.35 2.02 -13.81
CA THR A 326 -4.71 1.91 -12.52
C THR A 326 -3.77 3.09 -12.28
N THR A 327 -3.75 3.54 -11.03
CA THR A 327 -2.77 4.45 -10.44
C THR A 327 -1.34 3.98 -10.67
N PHE A 328 -1.14 2.68 -10.87
CA PHE A 328 0.18 2.09 -11.07
C PHE A 328 0.65 2.20 -12.51
N ASP A 329 -0.25 2.20 -13.49
CA ASP A 329 0.12 2.40 -14.89
C ASP A 329 0.75 3.78 -15.11
N ILE A 330 0.30 4.81 -14.38
CA ILE A 330 0.91 6.15 -14.45
C ILE A 330 2.28 6.23 -13.78
N LEU A 331 2.62 5.30 -12.89
CA LEU A 331 3.92 5.22 -12.18
C LEU A 331 4.91 4.25 -12.85
N ALA A 332 4.49 3.53 -13.89
CA ALA A 332 5.35 2.60 -14.61
C ALA A 332 6.49 3.30 -15.35
N LYS A 333 7.65 2.62 -15.49
CA LYS A 333 8.84 3.17 -16.16
C LYS A 333 8.61 3.42 -17.67
N HIS A 334 7.83 2.57 -18.31
CA HIS A 334 7.51 2.67 -19.74
C HIS A 334 6.01 2.78 -19.92
N MET A 335 5.61 3.58 -20.90
CA MET A 335 4.23 3.67 -21.37
C MET A 335 3.88 2.47 -22.26
N SER A 336 2.59 2.29 -22.54
CA SER A 336 2.07 1.21 -23.40
C SER A 336 2.61 1.23 -24.84
N ASP A 337 3.08 2.39 -25.32
CA ASP A 337 3.73 2.55 -26.63
C ASP A 337 5.25 2.30 -26.59
N GLY A 338 5.78 1.85 -25.45
CA GLY A 338 7.20 1.59 -25.24
C GLY A 338 8.05 2.82 -24.92
N LYS A 339 7.48 4.04 -24.97
CA LYS A 339 8.22 5.26 -24.61
C LYS A 339 8.48 5.33 -23.12
N ILE A 340 9.55 6.03 -22.74
CA ILE A 340 9.88 6.28 -21.33
C ILE A 340 8.87 7.24 -20.74
N ASN A 341 8.26 6.84 -19.62
CA ASN A 341 7.38 7.71 -18.84
C ASN A 341 8.21 8.81 -18.18
N GLN A 342 7.87 10.07 -18.45
CA GLN A 342 8.58 11.23 -17.89
C GLN A 342 8.15 11.56 -16.46
N LEU A 343 7.02 11.03 -15.96
CA LEU A 343 6.51 11.33 -14.62
C LEU A 343 7.51 10.93 -13.51
N PRO A 344 8.08 9.71 -13.47
CA PRO A 344 9.05 9.34 -12.44
C PRO A 344 10.29 10.25 -12.44
N LEU A 345 10.79 10.62 -13.62
CA LEU A 345 11.94 11.53 -13.75
C LEU A 345 11.59 12.93 -13.26
N PHE A 346 10.38 13.41 -13.56
CA PHE A 346 9.89 14.71 -13.14
C PHE A 346 9.67 14.78 -11.62
N LEU A 347 9.03 13.77 -11.03
CA LEU A 347 8.80 13.71 -9.57
C LEU A 347 10.09 13.49 -8.79
N GLY A 348 11.07 12.78 -9.36
CA GLY A 348 12.31 12.45 -8.70
C GLY A 348 12.17 11.22 -7.80
N GLU A 349 13.32 10.61 -7.50
CA GLU A 349 13.42 9.35 -6.75
C GLU A 349 12.73 9.41 -5.37
N PRO A 350 12.92 10.43 -4.51
CA PRO A 350 12.33 10.45 -3.17
C PRO A 350 10.79 10.41 -3.17
N ALA A 351 10.15 11.17 -4.07
CA ALA A 351 8.70 11.18 -4.18
C ALA A 351 8.16 9.86 -4.74
N MET A 352 8.88 9.25 -5.69
CA MET A 352 8.53 7.96 -6.27
C MET A 352 8.65 6.82 -5.25
N GLU A 353 9.72 6.80 -4.47
CA GLU A 353 9.91 5.80 -3.42
C GLU A 353 8.81 5.89 -2.35
N PHE A 354 8.41 7.09 -1.93
CA PHE A 354 7.29 7.24 -0.99
C PHE A 354 5.99 6.67 -1.57
N LEU A 355 5.66 7.03 -2.82
CA LEU A 355 4.46 6.54 -3.50
C LEU A 355 4.49 5.00 -3.63
N TRP A 356 5.64 4.42 -3.97
CA TRP A 356 5.75 2.96 -4.06
C TRP A 356 5.61 2.27 -2.70
N ASP A 357 6.24 2.79 -1.65
CA ASP A 357 6.15 2.20 -0.32
C ASP A 357 4.71 2.23 0.21
N PHE A 358 4.03 3.37 0.14
CA PHE A 358 2.69 3.52 0.70
C PHE A 358 1.58 2.89 -0.14
N LEU A 359 1.73 2.87 -1.46
CA LEU A 359 0.65 2.46 -2.37
C LEU A 359 0.83 1.06 -2.95
N ASN A 360 2.06 0.62 -3.24
CA ASN A 360 2.30 -0.57 -4.07
C ASN A 360 3.03 -1.72 -3.36
N HIS A 361 4.06 -1.40 -2.57
CA HIS A 361 5.03 -2.40 -2.13
C HIS A 361 4.37 -3.48 -1.25
N GLN A 362 4.73 -4.74 -1.46
CA GLN A 362 4.09 -5.87 -0.75
C GLN A 362 4.28 -5.82 0.77
N GLU A 363 5.47 -5.44 1.23
CA GLU A 363 5.80 -5.19 2.64
C GLU A 363 5.31 -3.81 3.16
N GLY A 364 4.77 -2.97 2.28
CA GLY A 364 4.20 -1.68 2.61
C GLY A 364 2.70 -1.77 2.94
N PRO A 365 2.06 -0.67 3.35
CA PRO A 365 0.67 -0.68 3.78
C PRO A 365 -0.33 -0.89 2.63
N ARG A 366 0.08 -0.63 1.38
CA ARG A 366 -0.77 -0.71 0.17
C ARG A 366 -2.13 -0.05 0.36
N LEU A 367 -2.12 1.18 0.90
CA LEU A 367 -3.31 1.85 1.41
C LEU A 367 -4.45 1.90 0.39
N ARG A 368 -4.12 2.21 -0.87
CA ARG A 368 -5.07 2.29 -1.97
C ARG A 368 -5.80 0.98 -2.18
N ASP A 369 -5.07 -0.12 -2.36
CA ASP A 369 -5.68 -1.41 -2.65
C ASP A 369 -6.52 -1.88 -1.46
N ARG A 370 -5.94 -1.88 -0.26
CA ARG A 370 -6.61 -2.38 0.96
C ARG A 370 -7.90 -1.62 1.29
N LEU A 371 -7.91 -0.29 1.17
CA LEU A 371 -9.12 0.52 1.40
C LEU A 371 -10.16 0.33 0.28
N SER A 372 -9.72 0.24 -0.99
CA SER A 372 -10.63 0.07 -2.14
C SER A 372 -11.30 -1.31 -2.23
N HIS A 373 -10.76 -2.31 -1.53
CA HIS A 373 -11.34 -3.64 -1.38
C HIS A 373 -12.02 -3.86 -0.01
N GLY A 374 -12.12 -2.81 0.82
CA GLY A 374 -12.77 -2.87 2.13
C GLY A 374 -12.03 -3.72 3.17
N GLU A 375 -10.73 -4.00 2.96
CA GLU A 375 -9.97 -4.94 3.79
C GLU A 375 -9.50 -4.36 5.14
N ILE A 376 -9.65 -3.05 5.35
CA ILE A 376 -9.27 -2.36 6.59
C ILE A 376 -10.52 -1.87 7.30
N ASN A 377 -10.55 -2.05 8.62
CA ASN A 377 -11.56 -1.44 9.48
C ASN A 377 -11.43 0.09 9.46
N LEU A 378 -12.47 0.79 9.00
CA LEU A 378 -12.44 2.25 8.84
C LEU A 378 -12.43 2.99 10.18
N LEU A 379 -12.96 2.40 11.26
CA LEU A 379 -12.99 3.02 12.60
C LEU A 379 -11.62 2.94 13.29
N GLU A 380 -10.86 1.88 13.02
CA GLU A 380 -9.55 1.62 13.64
C GLU A 380 -8.39 2.05 12.74
N PHE A 381 -8.67 2.84 11.70
CA PHE A 381 -7.65 3.27 10.76
C PHE A 381 -6.61 4.17 11.46
N PRO A 382 -5.31 3.84 11.37
CA PRO A 382 -4.29 4.53 12.16
C PRO A 382 -4.11 5.97 11.70
N ARG A 383 -4.10 6.87 12.69
CA ARG A 383 -3.85 8.30 12.47
C ARG A 383 -2.54 8.53 11.73
N GLU A 384 -1.52 7.76 12.09
CA GLU A 384 -0.16 7.87 11.56
C GLU A 384 -0.16 7.70 10.04
N ALA A 385 -0.88 6.70 9.51
CA ALA A 385 -0.96 6.47 8.07
C ALA A 385 -1.64 7.65 7.34
N ALA A 386 -2.72 8.18 7.90
CA ALA A 386 -3.40 9.36 7.35
C ALA A 386 -2.50 10.60 7.40
N SER A 387 -1.79 10.81 8.52
CA SER A 387 -0.85 11.92 8.70
C SER A 387 0.27 11.88 7.68
N GLN A 388 0.92 10.72 7.47
CA GLN A 388 2.01 10.60 6.49
C GLN A 388 1.52 10.92 5.07
N LEU A 389 0.34 10.41 4.68
CA LEU A 389 -0.22 10.69 3.34
C LEU A 389 -0.64 12.15 3.18
N LEU A 390 -1.25 12.77 4.20
CA LEU A 390 -1.65 14.18 4.18
C LEU A 390 -0.45 15.11 4.08
N VAL A 391 0.62 14.83 4.85
CA VAL A 391 1.86 15.60 4.81
C VAL A 391 2.54 15.47 3.44
N PHE A 392 2.67 14.25 2.93
CA PHE A 392 3.24 14.03 1.61
C PHE A 392 2.43 14.73 0.51
N SER A 393 1.10 14.67 0.59
CA SER A 393 0.21 15.42 -0.31
C SER A 393 0.44 16.93 -0.22
N THR A 394 0.65 17.47 0.98
CA THR A 394 0.97 18.88 1.21
C THR A 394 2.28 19.27 0.51
N VAL A 395 3.33 18.45 0.66
CA VAL A 395 4.63 18.66 0.00
C VAL A 395 4.47 18.66 -1.52
N LEU A 396 3.73 17.68 -2.07
CA LEU A 396 3.46 17.63 -3.50
C LEU A 396 2.74 18.89 -3.97
N ILE A 397 1.64 19.27 -3.33
CA ILE A 397 0.85 20.44 -3.71
C ILE A 397 1.69 21.72 -3.67
N LEU A 398 2.54 21.90 -2.65
CA LEU A 398 3.48 23.02 -2.54
C LEU A 398 4.44 23.11 -3.72
N ARG A 399 4.95 21.97 -4.22
CA ARG A 399 5.83 21.92 -5.39
C ARG A 399 5.19 22.47 -6.68
N PHE A 400 3.87 22.47 -6.74
CA PHE A 400 3.09 22.95 -7.87
C PHE A 400 2.39 24.31 -7.62
N ALA A 401 2.73 24.98 -6.51
CA ALA A 401 2.32 26.36 -6.25
C ALA A 401 3.21 27.37 -7.02
N GLU A 402 2.75 28.60 -7.13
CA GLU A 402 3.52 29.70 -7.72
C GLU A 402 4.78 30.01 -6.88
N GLU A 403 5.86 30.46 -7.52
CA GLU A 403 7.17 30.64 -6.86
C GLU A 403 7.12 31.66 -5.71
N GLU A 404 6.32 32.72 -5.84
CA GLU A 404 6.14 33.74 -4.81
C GLU A 404 5.52 33.16 -3.54
N GLU A 405 4.48 32.33 -3.68
CA GLU A 405 3.79 31.64 -2.59
C GLU A 405 4.67 30.58 -1.94
N LEU A 406 5.35 29.77 -2.77
CA LEU A 406 6.27 28.76 -2.29
C LEU A 406 7.40 29.38 -1.46
N SER A 407 7.90 30.55 -1.88
CA SER A 407 8.94 31.28 -1.15
C SER A 407 8.44 31.74 0.22
N ALA A 408 7.22 32.30 0.29
CA ALA A 408 6.61 32.72 1.55
C ALA A 408 6.38 31.54 2.52
N PHE A 409 5.91 30.39 2.03
CA PHE A 409 5.68 29.22 2.89
C PHE A 409 6.98 28.51 3.31
N LYS A 410 8.05 28.57 2.50
CA LYS A 410 9.36 28.00 2.82
C LYS A 410 10.03 28.67 4.03
N GLU A 411 9.66 29.90 4.35
CA GLU A 411 10.16 30.60 5.55
C GLU A 411 9.65 29.96 6.86
N LYS A 412 8.52 29.26 6.81
CA LYS A 412 7.94 28.57 7.97
C LYS A 412 8.76 27.34 8.33
N ALA A 413 9.24 27.28 9.57
CA ALA A 413 10.10 26.21 10.06
C ALA A 413 9.47 24.82 9.89
N ALA A 414 8.17 24.68 10.17
CA ALA A 414 7.46 23.41 9.99
C ALA A 414 7.50 22.94 8.53
N ILE A 415 7.19 23.82 7.57
CA ILE A 415 7.18 23.48 6.13
C ILE A 415 8.57 23.14 5.62
N ARG A 416 9.59 23.89 6.05
CA ARG A 416 10.99 23.61 5.68
C ARG A 416 11.41 22.21 6.11
N VAL A 417 11.03 21.78 7.32
CA VAL A 417 11.29 20.40 7.80
C VAL A 417 10.60 19.37 6.90
N LEU A 418 9.34 19.59 6.54
CA LEU A 418 8.59 18.68 5.66
C LEU A 418 9.24 18.53 4.29
N LEU A 419 9.64 19.65 3.66
CA LEU A 419 10.31 19.64 2.36
C LEU A 419 11.64 18.91 2.42
N ASN A 420 12.46 19.17 3.44
CA ASN A 420 13.76 18.50 3.61
C ASN A 420 13.60 16.98 3.80
N ILE A 421 12.61 16.55 4.60
CA ILE A 421 12.33 15.12 4.80
C ILE A 421 11.88 14.47 3.49
N ALA A 422 11.02 15.14 2.73
CA ALA A 422 10.53 14.61 1.46
C ALA A 422 11.62 14.54 0.38
N GLU A 423 12.50 15.54 0.30
CA GLU A 423 13.66 15.55 -0.62
C GLU A 423 14.70 14.50 -0.26
N GLY A 424 14.83 14.15 1.03
CA GLY A 424 15.73 13.11 1.53
C GLY A 424 15.06 11.75 1.74
N TYR A 425 13.81 11.56 1.31
CA TYR A 425 13.10 10.31 1.51
C TYR A 425 13.82 9.17 0.77
N SER A 426 13.98 8.05 1.47
CA SER A 426 14.43 6.79 0.87
C SER A 426 13.48 5.66 1.25
N SER A 427 13.28 4.70 0.33
CA SER A 427 12.39 3.56 0.55
C SER A 427 12.74 2.80 1.82
N ARG A 428 11.72 2.61 2.65
CA ARG A 428 11.70 1.84 3.90
C ARG A 428 11.21 0.42 3.69
N CYS A 429 10.52 0.17 2.59
CA CYS A 429 10.09 -1.17 2.21
C CYS A 429 11.15 -1.92 1.38
N HIS A 430 12.13 -1.23 0.78
CA HIS A 430 13.17 -1.85 -0.03
C HIS A 430 14.01 -2.87 0.77
N PRO A 431 14.36 -4.03 0.21
CA PRO A 431 15.14 -5.06 0.92
C PRO A 431 16.45 -4.56 1.51
N VAL A 432 17.14 -3.61 0.85
CA VAL A 432 18.37 -3.01 1.39
C VAL A 432 18.11 -2.23 2.69
N PHE A 433 16.98 -1.53 2.81
CA PHE A 433 16.62 -0.85 4.05
C PHE A 433 16.37 -1.86 5.17
N GLN A 434 15.58 -2.90 4.89
CA GLN A 434 15.30 -3.95 5.86
C GLN A 434 16.57 -4.68 6.33
N LEU A 435 17.49 -4.96 5.40
CA LEU A 435 18.81 -5.50 5.73
C LEU A 435 19.64 -4.53 6.57
N LYS A 436 19.67 -3.24 6.26
CA LYS A 436 20.35 -2.23 7.10
C LYS A 436 19.77 -2.20 8.51
N LYS A 437 18.45 -2.24 8.67
CA LYS A 437 17.77 -2.29 9.99
C LYS A 437 18.19 -3.54 10.76
N GLN A 438 18.19 -4.71 10.12
CA GLN A 438 18.62 -5.97 10.74
C GLN A 438 20.10 -5.96 11.14
N VAL A 439 20.98 -5.42 10.29
CA VAL A 439 22.42 -5.28 10.59
C VAL A 439 22.64 -4.37 11.79
N LEU A 440 21.97 -3.21 11.85
CA LEU A 440 22.06 -2.29 12.99
C LEU A 440 21.47 -2.89 14.27
N SER A 441 20.38 -3.65 14.17
CA SER A 441 19.80 -4.37 15.31
C SER A 441 20.75 -5.45 15.84
N CYS A 442 21.38 -6.20 14.93
CA CYS A 442 22.37 -7.20 15.30
C CYS A 442 23.62 -6.56 15.93
N GLU A 443 24.14 -5.45 15.38
CA GLU A 443 25.25 -4.70 15.97
C GLU A 443 24.95 -4.27 17.41
N LYS A 444 23.76 -3.67 17.63
CA LYS A 444 23.32 -3.29 18.98
C LYS A 444 23.22 -4.50 19.91
N SER A 445 22.70 -5.63 19.43
CA SER A 445 22.59 -6.85 20.23
C SER A 445 23.96 -7.39 20.63
N ILE A 446 24.93 -7.46 19.70
CA ILE A 446 26.29 -7.89 20.03
C ILE A 446 26.95 -6.91 21.01
N ARG A 447 26.70 -5.59 20.86
CA ARG A 447 27.23 -4.58 21.79
C ARG A 447 26.76 -4.78 23.24
N THR A 448 25.60 -5.40 23.45
CA THR A 448 25.11 -5.72 24.80
C THR A 448 25.70 -7.00 25.40
N TRP A 449 26.46 -7.78 24.62
CA TRP A 449 27.13 -8.96 25.15
C TRP A 449 28.28 -8.53 26.05
N PRO A 450 28.41 -9.11 27.26
CA PRO A 450 29.50 -8.76 28.16
C PRO A 450 30.83 -9.02 27.46
N LEU A 451 31.61 -7.95 27.27
CA LEU A 451 33.02 -8.07 26.93
C LEU A 451 33.71 -8.63 28.17
N LEU A 452 33.79 -9.96 28.24
CA LEU A 452 34.49 -10.64 29.32
C LEU A 452 35.97 -10.21 29.28
N PRO A 453 36.55 -9.75 30.40
CA PRO A 453 37.93 -9.27 30.44
C PRO A 453 38.86 -10.34 29.88
N LEU A 454 39.94 -9.94 29.19
CA LEU A 454 40.94 -10.88 28.65
C LEU A 454 41.43 -11.81 29.78
N SER A 455 41.60 -13.10 29.48
CA SER A 455 42.40 -13.97 30.35
C SER A 455 43.82 -13.40 30.37
N GLU A 456 44.38 -13.17 31.56
CA GLU A 456 45.73 -12.62 31.75
C GLU A 456 46.86 -13.60 31.38
N ASP A 457 46.60 -14.74 30.74
CA ASP A 457 47.68 -15.65 30.38
C ASP A 457 47.54 -16.29 28.98
N PRO A 458 48.18 -15.70 27.95
CA PRO A 458 48.27 -16.27 26.61
C PRO A 458 49.09 -17.57 26.54
N GLY A 459 49.81 -17.93 27.61
CA GLY A 459 50.79 -19.01 27.61
C GLY A 459 50.21 -20.42 27.72
N GLN A 460 49.00 -20.59 28.30
CA GLN A 460 48.48 -21.93 28.62
C GLN A 460 47.56 -22.53 27.55
N GLU A 461 46.89 -21.74 26.71
CA GLU A 461 46.03 -22.27 25.62
C GLU A 461 46.83 -22.68 24.38
N ALA A 462 47.98 -22.05 24.13
CA ALA A 462 48.86 -22.38 23.00
C ALA A 462 49.42 -23.82 23.09
N ALA A 463 49.47 -24.42 24.28
CA ALA A 463 49.99 -25.77 24.50
C ALA A 463 48.95 -26.89 24.22
N ARG A 464 47.67 -26.56 23.97
CA ARG A 464 46.61 -27.57 23.76
C ARG A 464 46.22 -27.81 22.29
N LEU A 465 46.74 -27.02 21.35
CA LEU A 465 46.39 -27.10 19.92
C LEU A 465 47.63 -27.35 19.05
N GLU A 466 48.25 -28.52 19.20
CA GLU A 466 49.20 -29.03 18.22
C GLU A 466 48.44 -29.63 17.01
N GLY A 467 48.43 -28.91 15.88
CA GLY A 467 48.12 -29.51 14.57
C GLY A 467 47.40 -28.61 13.58
N ASN A 468 48.16 -27.79 12.83
CA ASN A 468 47.97 -27.30 11.44
C ASN A 468 48.47 -25.85 11.30
N SER A 469 49.46 -25.61 10.42
CA SER A 469 50.05 -24.27 10.23
C SER A 469 49.05 -23.23 9.71
N GLU A 470 48.01 -23.66 9.01
CA GLU A 470 46.90 -22.80 8.57
C GLU A 470 45.99 -22.39 9.73
N VAL A 471 45.77 -23.27 10.72
CA VAL A 471 44.99 -22.99 11.94
C VAL A 471 45.74 -21.98 12.81
N ASN A 472 47.06 -22.11 12.94
CA ASN A 472 47.89 -21.14 13.68
C ASN A 472 47.97 -19.77 12.99
N ALA A 473 48.02 -19.74 11.65
CA ALA A 473 47.94 -18.50 10.89
C ALA A 473 46.55 -17.84 11.01
N CYS A 474 45.48 -18.64 11.00
CA CYS A 474 44.12 -18.17 11.23
C CYS A 474 43.97 -17.62 12.66
N ASN A 475 44.45 -18.34 13.68
CA ASN A 475 44.43 -17.89 15.07
C ASN A 475 45.22 -16.58 15.25
N SER A 476 46.42 -16.47 14.67
CA SER A 476 47.19 -15.22 14.69
C SER A 476 46.46 -14.05 14.04
N LEU A 477 45.76 -14.28 12.93
CA LEU A 477 44.95 -13.27 12.27
C LEU A 477 43.69 -12.92 13.06
N ILE A 478 43.03 -13.90 13.66
CA ILE A 478 41.88 -13.70 14.55
C ILE A 478 42.31 -12.82 15.71
N THR A 479 43.44 -13.11 16.36
CA THR A 479 44.02 -12.29 17.43
C THR A 479 44.35 -10.87 16.95
N LYS A 480 44.88 -10.70 15.73
CA LYS A 480 45.17 -9.37 15.15
C LYS A 480 43.90 -8.58 14.84
N LEU A 481 42.91 -9.21 14.20
CA LEU A 481 41.61 -8.59 13.90
C LEU A 481 40.88 -8.24 15.19
N LEU A 482 40.95 -9.11 16.19
CA LEU A 482 40.45 -8.90 17.54
C LEU A 482 41.07 -7.68 18.19
N HIS A 483 42.40 -7.61 18.20
CA HIS A 483 43.15 -6.50 18.77
C HIS A 483 42.79 -5.17 18.07
N GLU A 484 42.74 -5.17 16.74
CA GLU A 484 42.40 -3.97 15.95
C GLU A 484 40.94 -3.52 16.19
N LEU A 485 39.99 -4.45 16.25
CA LEU A 485 38.58 -4.16 16.53
C LEU A 485 38.39 -3.63 17.96
N PHE A 486 39.12 -4.17 18.93
CA PHE A 486 39.06 -3.72 20.33
C PHE A 486 39.63 -2.30 20.52
N CYS A 487 40.67 -1.92 19.78
CA CYS A 487 41.21 -0.55 19.81
C CYS A 487 40.23 0.53 19.31
N HIS A 488 39.14 0.14 18.64
CA HIS A 488 38.14 1.04 18.09
C HIS A 488 36.79 1.02 18.85
N MET A 489 36.68 0.28 19.96
CA MET A 489 35.48 0.20 20.79
C MET A 489 35.60 1.10 22.03
N PRO A 490 34.54 1.83 22.45
CA PRO A 490 34.62 2.73 23.61
C PRO A 490 34.82 1.96 24.93
N GLU A 491 35.84 2.36 25.70
CA GLU A 491 36.21 1.79 26.98
C GLU A 491 35.17 2.11 28.07
N ASN A 492 34.24 1.19 28.35
CA ASN A 492 33.50 1.21 29.60
C ASN A 492 33.86 -0.03 30.43
N HIS A 493 34.75 0.20 31.40
CA HIS A 493 35.24 -0.79 32.34
C HIS A 493 34.23 -1.00 33.47
N HIS A 494 33.67 -2.19 33.58
CA HIS A 494 33.17 -2.69 34.87
C HIS A 494 33.63 -4.13 35.06
N ALA A 495 34.60 -4.31 35.96
CA ALA A 495 35.02 -5.61 36.46
C ALA A 495 33.86 -6.25 37.22
N PHE A 496 33.43 -7.43 36.79
CA PHE A 496 32.53 -8.28 37.56
C PHE A 496 33.22 -9.60 37.88
N HIS A 497 33.20 -9.93 39.17
CA HIS A 497 33.62 -11.21 39.70
C HIS A 497 32.65 -12.31 39.23
N ASP A 498 33.27 -13.41 38.83
CA ASP A 498 32.70 -14.67 38.33
C ASP A 498 31.60 -15.26 39.23
N PRO A 499 30.42 -15.58 38.68
CA PRO A 499 29.55 -16.61 39.21
C PRO A 499 29.57 -17.82 38.27
N ASP A 500 30.28 -18.86 38.74
CA ASP A 500 30.21 -20.27 38.38
C ASP A 500 29.42 -20.65 37.11
N GLY A 501 30.15 -21.08 36.07
CA GLY A 501 29.71 -22.17 35.18
C GLY A 501 29.24 -21.85 33.77
N LEU A 502 29.42 -20.63 33.26
CA LEU A 502 29.26 -20.35 31.81
C LEU A 502 30.61 -20.53 31.10
N PRO A 503 30.71 -21.17 29.92
CA PRO A 503 32.00 -21.34 29.25
C PRO A 503 32.51 -20.01 28.67
N THR A 504 33.25 -19.29 29.50
CA THR A 504 33.78 -17.93 29.32
C THR A 504 34.66 -17.79 28.06
N GLU A 505 35.36 -18.87 27.66
CA GLU A 505 36.20 -18.91 26.45
C GLU A 505 35.40 -18.97 25.14
N ASN A 506 34.26 -19.67 25.12
CA ASN A 506 33.46 -19.86 23.90
C ASN A 506 32.77 -18.56 23.45
N ILE A 507 32.38 -17.71 24.40
CA ILE A 507 31.76 -16.40 24.14
C ILE A 507 32.80 -15.40 23.59
N ARG A 508 34.07 -15.49 24.03
CA ARG A 508 35.18 -14.65 23.56
C ARG A 508 35.51 -14.83 22.09
N LEU A 509 35.38 -16.05 21.54
CA LEU A 509 35.60 -16.31 20.11
C LEU A 509 34.37 -15.90 19.27
N LEU A 510 33.16 -16.05 19.83
CA LEU A 510 31.92 -15.85 19.07
C LEU A 510 31.66 -14.38 18.74
N SER A 511 31.78 -13.50 19.73
CA SER A 511 31.49 -12.06 19.57
C SER A 511 32.32 -11.40 18.45
N PRO A 512 33.65 -11.58 18.38
CA PRO A 512 34.49 -11.05 17.31
C PRO A 512 34.15 -11.57 15.93
N VAL A 513 33.80 -12.85 15.82
CA VAL A 513 33.45 -13.46 14.55
C VAL A 513 32.10 -12.95 14.07
N LEU A 514 31.14 -12.76 14.98
CA LEU A 514 29.88 -12.12 14.65
C LEU A 514 30.08 -10.66 14.22
N TYR A 515 30.98 -9.91 14.86
CA TYR A 515 31.38 -8.57 14.41
C TYR A 515 32.05 -8.59 13.03
N LEU A 516 32.93 -9.55 12.75
CA LEU A 516 33.55 -9.72 11.44
C LEU A 516 32.52 -10.05 10.36
N ILE A 517 31.55 -10.92 10.68
CA ILE A 517 30.43 -11.24 9.79
C ILE A 517 29.57 -10.00 9.56
N LEU A 518 29.28 -9.21 10.58
CA LEU A 518 28.54 -7.94 10.43
C LEU A 518 29.30 -6.92 9.59
N LEU A 519 30.60 -6.76 9.80
CA LEU A 519 31.47 -5.90 9.00
C LEU A 519 31.45 -6.37 7.54
N PHE A 520 31.54 -7.68 7.32
CA PHE A 520 31.47 -8.27 5.99
C PHE A 520 30.10 -8.02 5.32
N ILE A 521 28.99 -8.27 6.02
CA ILE A 521 27.63 -7.97 5.51
C ILE A 521 27.50 -6.48 5.18
N THR A 522 28.01 -5.61 6.04
CA THR A 522 27.99 -4.15 5.83
C THR A 522 28.78 -3.75 4.58
N LEU A 523 29.99 -4.28 4.41
CA LEU A 523 30.84 -4.05 3.23
C LEU A 523 30.16 -4.53 1.95
N GLU A 524 29.51 -5.68 1.98
CA GLU A 524 28.78 -6.21 0.81
C GLU A 524 27.49 -5.43 0.54
N LEU A 525 26.78 -4.93 1.55
CA LEU A 525 25.63 -4.03 1.38
C LEU A 525 26.04 -2.70 0.72
N VAL A 526 27.17 -2.11 1.14
CA VAL A 526 27.73 -0.90 0.49
C VAL A 526 28.17 -1.18 -0.94
N SER A 527 28.65 -2.40 -1.21
CA SER A 527 29.15 -2.82 -2.52
C SER A 527 28.08 -3.47 -3.42
N ILE A 528 26.80 -3.47 -3.02
CA ILE A 528 25.77 -4.27 -3.70
C ILE A 528 25.56 -3.86 -5.16
N HIS A 529 25.76 -2.58 -5.47
CA HIS A 529 25.69 -2.03 -6.83
C HIS A 529 26.79 -2.60 -7.75
N VAL A 530 27.93 -3.01 -7.19
CA VAL A 530 29.04 -3.64 -7.92
C VAL A 530 28.69 -5.08 -8.32
N VAL A 531 27.72 -5.70 -7.65
CA VAL A 531 27.26 -7.06 -7.98
C VAL A 531 26.57 -7.08 -9.34
N GLN A 532 25.81 -6.04 -9.70
CA GLN A 532 25.12 -5.96 -11.01
C GLN A 532 26.08 -5.97 -12.22
N GLY A 533 27.35 -5.60 -12.03
CA GLY A 533 28.38 -5.63 -13.08
C GLY A 533 29.15 -6.94 -13.22
N LYS A 534 28.86 -7.96 -12.39
CA LYS A 534 29.61 -9.23 -12.38
C LYS A 534 29.13 -10.22 -13.43
N GLY A 535 30.05 -11.05 -13.95
CA GLY A 535 29.69 -12.15 -14.87
C GLY A 535 28.84 -13.25 -14.18
N THR A 536 28.21 -14.13 -14.96
CA THR A 536 27.35 -15.22 -14.44
C THR A 536 28.11 -16.18 -13.50
N GLN A 537 29.37 -16.49 -13.81
CA GLN A 537 30.21 -17.37 -12.99
C GLN A 537 30.59 -16.74 -11.65
N GLU A 538 30.90 -15.44 -11.65
CA GLU A 538 31.21 -14.68 -10.43
C GLU A 538 29.98 -14.56 -9.52
N HIS A 539 28.80 -14.35 -10.10
CA HIS A 539 27.52 -14.38 -9.39
C HIS A 539 27.28 -15.73 -8.70
N GLN A 540 27.52 -16.85 -9.38
CA GLN A 540 27.35 -18.18 -8.79
C GLN A 540 28.34 -18.44 -7.65
N GLN A 541 29.60 -18.04 -7.81
CA GLN A 541 30.60 -18.17 -6.74
C GLN A 541 30.25 -17.31 -5.52
N TYR A 542 29.77 -16.09 -5.77
CA TYR A 542 29.30 -15.17 -4.74
C TYR A 542 28.09 -15.75 -3.98
N LEU A 543 27.10 -16.26 -4.70
CA LEU A 543 25.92 -16.89 -4.11
C LEU A 543 26.28 -18.14 -3.28
N LYS A 544 27.20 -18.99 -3.77
CA LYS A 544 27.69 -20.15 -3.02
C LYS A 544 28.36 -19.74 -1.71
N PHE A 545 29.15 -18.67 -1.74
CA PHE A 545 29.78 -18.14 -0.55
C PHE A 545 28.74 -17.63 0.46
N LEU A 546 27.79 -16.79 0.03
CA LEU A 546 26.71 -16.29 0.90
C LEU A 546 25.89 -17.42 1.52
N LYS A 547 25.53 -18.45 0.74
CA LYS A 547 24.86 -19.66 1.25
C LYS A 547 25.68 -20.37 2.32
N SER A 548 27.01 -20.39 2.20
CA SER A 548 27.88 -21.01 3.19
C SER A 548 27.95 -20.24 4.51
N ILE A 549 27.83 -18.90 4.47
CA ILE A 549 27.73 -18.04 5.65
C ILE A 549 26.35 -18.20 6.30
N LEU A 550 25.28 -18.25 5.50
CA LEU A 550 23.93 -18.53 6.00
C LEU A 550 23.87 -19.87 6.74
N GLN A 551 24.39 -20.93 6.11
CA GLN A 551 24.44 -22.26 6.72
C GLN A 551 25.23 -22.27 8.03
N TYR A 552 26.33 -21.50 8.10
CA TYR A 552 27.09 -21.30 9.33
C TYR A 552 26.22 -20.67 10.43
N THR A 553 25.51 -19.58 10.12
CA THR A 553 24.66 -18.88 11.10
C THR A 553 23.49 -19.75 11.58
N GLU A 554 22.86 -20.55 10.70
CA GLU A 554 21.80 -21.49 11.08
C GLU A 554 22.31 -22.60 12.01
N ASN A 555 23.49 -23.14 11.71
CA ASN A 555 24.15 -24.13 12.55
C ASN A 555 24.56 -23.55 13.90
N LEU A 556 25.01 -22.29 13.92
CA LEU A 556 25.37 -21.58 15.14
C LEU A 556 24.16 -21.49 16.07
N VAL A 557 23.02 -20.94 15.58
CA VAL A 557 21.76 -20.85 16.36
C VAL A 557 21.35 -22.22 16.90
N THR A 558 21.45 -23.25 16.07
CA THR A 558 21.07 -24.61 16.43
C THR A 558 21.98 -25.21 17.50
N TYR A 559 23.29 -24.95 17.44
CA TYR A 559 24.28 -25.56 18.33
C TYR A 559 24.36 -24.83 19.67
N THR A 560 24.11 -23.52 19.68
CA THR A 560 24.06 -22.70 20.90
C THR A 560 22.68 -22.69 21.56
N SER A 561 21.70 -23.44 21.04
CA SER A 561 20.39 -23.56 21.68
C SER A 561 20.51 -24.30 23.02
N GLN A 562 19.64 -23.96 23.97
CA GLN A 562 19.61 -24.59 25.29
C GLN A 562 19.42 -26.12 25.19
N GLU A 563 18.68 -26.58 24.19
CA GLU A 563 18.41 -28.01 23.96
C GLU A 563 19.64 -28.78 23.47
N LYS A 564 20.48 -28.18 22.61
CA LYS A 564 21.64 -28.88 22.04
C LYS A 564 22.92 -28.65 22.83
N ASN A 565 23.15 -27.43 23.31
CA ASN A 565 24.29 -27.04 24.14
C ASN A 565 25.67 -27.50 23.60
N LYS A 566 25.87 -27.45 22.27
CA LYS A 566 27.06 -27.93 21.55
C LYS A 566 28.11 -26.84 21.34
N TRP A 567 28.63 -26.29 22.43
CA TRP A 567 29.56 -25.16 22.38
C TRP A 567 30.95 -25.54 21.82
N SER A 568 31.42 -26.77 22.04
CA SER A 568 32.72 -27.21 21.53
C SER A 568 32.74 -27.34 20.00
N GLU A 569 31.65 -27.86 19.43
CA GLU A 569 31.46 -27.99 17.99
C GLU A 569 31.25 -26.64 17.33
N THR A 570 30.69 -25.69 18.07
CA THR A 570 30.55 -24.29 17.64
C THR A 570 31.90 -23.63 17.38
N VAL A 571 32.94 -23.92 18.18
CA VAL A 571 34.30 -23.39 17.96
C VAL A 571 34.90 -23.90 16.64
N SER A 572 34.79 -25.20 16.36
CA SER A 572 35.27 -25.79 15.10
C SER A 572 34.51 -25.26 13.87
N LEU A 573 33.18 -25.12 14.01
CA LEU A 573 32.31 -24.52 13.01
C LEU A 573 32.74 -23.07 12.72
N THR A 574 33.03 -22.29 13.76
CA THR A 574 33.48 -20.90 13.72
C THR A 574 34.81 -20.76 12.98
N HIS A 575 35.79 -21.60 13.32
CA HIS A 575 37.09 -21.64 12.63
C HIS A 575 36.95 -21.94 11.13
N THR A 576 36.07 -22.87 10.78
CA THR A 576 35.79 -23.22 9.38
C THR A 576 35.16 -22.05 8.60
N ALA A 577 34.26 -21.29 9.22
CA ALA A 577 33.65 -20.12 8.60
C ALA A 577 34.68 -19.01 8.34
N LEU A 578 35.58 -18.77 9.30
CA LEU A 578 36.67 -17.79 9.16
C LEU A 578 37.61 -18.11 8.00
N LEU A 579 38.01 -19.36 7.84
CA LEU A 579 38.81 -19.80 6.71
C LEU A 579 38.10 -19.55 5.36
N LYS A 580 36.78 -19.75 5.31
CA LYS A 580 35.98 -19.46 4.10
C LYS A 580 35.94 -17.96 3.81
N ILE A 581 35.70 -17.12 4.82
CA ILE A 581 35.70 -15.65 4.70
C ILE A 581 37.07 -15.17 4.19
N TRP A 582 38.16 -15.67 4.78
CA TRP A 582 39.52 -15.36 4.36
C TRP A 582 39.79 -15.74 2.90
N THR A 583 39.46 -16.97 2.52
CA THR A 583 39.68 -17.48 1.15
C THR A 583 38.92 -16.66 0.13
N PHE A 584 37.69 -16.27 0.44
CA PHE A 584 36.85 -15.43 -0.41
C PHE A 584 37.43 -14.01 -0.54
N SER A 585 37.79 -13.37 0.57
CA SER A 585 38.38 -12.02 0.59
C SER A 585 39.72 -11.95 -0.13
N LYS A 586 40.57 -12.96 0.04
CA LYS A 586 41.87 -13.06 -0.65
C LYS A 586 41.68 -13.17 -2.16
N ARG A 587 40.70 -13.95 -2.63
CA ARG A 587 40.31 -14.04 -4.05
C ARG A 587 39.81 -12.71 -4.60
N LYS A 588 39.01 -11.97 -3.83
CA LYS A 588 38.51 -10.62 -4.20
C LYS A 588 39.67 -9.62 -4.33
N GLN A 589 40.63 -9.63 -3.40
CA GLN A 589 41.83 -8.79 -3.45
C GLN A 589 42.76 -9.16 -4.62
N THR A 590 42.95 -10.45 -4.92
CA THR A 590 43.77 -10.87 -6.09
C THR A 590 43.12 -10.43 -7.40
N LEU A 591 41.79 -10.54 -7.54
CA LEU A 591 41.05 -10.05 -8.71
C LEU A 591 41.15 -8.52 -8.87
N MET A 592 41.05 -7.75 -7.77
CA MET A 592 41.24 -6.29 -7.81
C MET A 592 42.69 -5.88 -8.13
N HIS A 593 43.69 -6.65 -7.70
CA HIS A 593 45.10 -6.40 -8.01
C HIS A 593 45.45 -6.73 -9.46
N VAL A 594 44.81 -7.75 -10.05
CA VAL A 594 44.93 -8.09 -11.47
C VAL A 594 44.26 -7.02 -12.35
N ALA A 595 43.13 -6.45 -11.90
CA ALA A 595 42.45 -5.35 -12.60
C ALA A 595 43.17 -3.98 -12.49
N LYS A 596 44.12 -3.82 -11.56
CA LYS A 596 44.88 -2.55 -11.33
C LYS A 596 46.31 -2.55 -11.85
N LYS A 597 46.80 -3.63 -12.50
CA LYS A 597 48.12 -3.55 -13.16
C LYS A 597 47.99 -2.68 -14.42
N PRO A 598 48.73 -1.55 -14.53
CA PRO A 598 48.80 -0.85 -15.79
C PRO A 598 49.47 -1.79 -16.79
N THR A 599 48.88 -1.94 -17.97
CA THR A 599 49.59 -2.36 -19.17
C THR A 599 50.75 -1.39 -19.37
N SER A 600 51.91 -1.71 -18.82
CA SER A 600 53.15 -1.07 -19.23
C SER A 600 53.56 -1.67 -20.56
N GLU A 601 53.68 -0.78 -21.53
CA GLU A 601 53.97 -1.01 -22.94
C GLU A 601 55.30 -1.72 -23.18
N VAL A 602 55.26 -2.64 -24.16
CA VAL A 602 56.15 -2.76 -25.34
C VAL A 602 57.66 -2.63 -25.16
N VAL A 603 58.36 -3.72 -25.50
CA VAL A 603 59.63 -3.76 -26.28
C VAL A 603 59.56 -5.12 -27.01
N LEU A 604 59.60 -5.30 -28.34
CA LEU A 604 60.05 -4.55 -29.51
C LEU A 604 59.16 -4.95 -30.70
#